data_AF-A0A6M0C9N0-F1
#
_entry.id   AF-A0A6M0C9N0-F1
#
_cell.length_a   1.000
_cell.length_b   1.000
_cell.length_c   1.000
_cell.angle_alpha   90.00
_cell.angle_beta   90.00
_cell.angle_gamma   90.00
#
_symmetry.space_group_name_H-M   'P 1'
#
loop_
_entity.id
_entity.type
_entity.pdbx_description
1 polymer ?
#
loop_
_entity_poly.entity_id
_entity_poly.type
_entity_poly.pdbx_seq_one_letter_code
_entity_poly.pdbx_strand_id
1 'polypeptide(L)' 'MNQESMTFLLDKDKKKRILAIASTTNTDLNDILNEALTAYLEVNDWQVEEIKQALVEADAGDFASEEEVEAVFERLTRGN' A
#
# COMPACT_ATOMS: atom_id res chain seq x y z
N MET A 1 21.90 14.77 3.67
CA MET A 1 21.00 13.60 3.64
C MET A 1 21.80 12.41 4.12
N ASN A 2 21.34 11.71 5.15
CA ASN A 2 21.97 10.44 5.57
C ASN A 2 21.41 9.33 4.70
N GLN A 3 22.24 8.80 3.81
CA GLN A 3 21.93 7.61 3.03
C GLN A 3 22.74 6.45 3.58
N GLU A 4 22.08 5.31 3.81
CA GLU A 4 22.72 4.07 4.22
C GLU A 4 22.60 3.05 3.10
N SER A 5 23.69 2.31 2.84
CA SER A 5 23.70 1.26 1.84
C SER A 5 23.42 -0.09 2.48
N MET A 6 22.57 -0.91 1.86
CA MET A 6 22.36 -2.30 2.23
C MET A 6 22.56 -3.22 1.04
N THR A 7 23.00 -4.45 1.29
CA THR A 7 23.08 -5.50 0.27
C THR A 7 21.89 -6.43 0.43
N PHE A 8 21.18 -6.71 -0.65
CA PHE A 8 20.09 -7.68 -0.66
C PHE A 8 20.22 -8.64 -1.84
N LEU A 9 19.66 -9.83 -1.68
CA LEU A 9 19.65 -10.84 -2.73
C LEU A 9 18.44 -10.60 -3.64
N LEU A 10 18.71 -10.56 -4.94
CA LEU A 10 17.69 -10.42 -5.96
C LEU A 10 17.75 -11.60 -6.92
N ASP A 11 16.59 -12.18 -7.19
CA ASP A 11 16.45 -13.18 -8.24
C ASP A 11 16.90 -12.61 -9.60
N LYS A 12 17.53 -13.45 -10.44
CA LYS A 12 18.11 -13.01 -11.72
C LYS A 12 17.06 -12.44 -12.67
N ASP A 13 15.86 -13.01 -12.69
CA ASP A 13 14.80 -12.55 -13.58
C ASP A 13 14.23 -11.22 -13.10
N LYS A 14 14.09 -11.03 -11.78
CA LYS A 14 13.72 -9.73 -11.19
C LYS A 14 14.74 -8.65 -11.54
N LYS A 15 16.04 -8.94 -11.40
CA LYS A 15 17.11 -8.00 -11.78
C LYS A 15 17.01 -7.59 -13.25
N LYS A 16 16.81 -8.56 -14.14
CA LYS A 16 16.68 -8.30 -15.58
C LYS A 16 15.49 -7.39 -15.88
N ARG A 17 14.34 -7.63 -15.24
CA ARG A 17 13.12 -6.82 -15.43
C ARG A 17 13.31 -5.38 -14.94
N ILE A 18 13.91 -5.19 -13.76
CA ILE A 18 14.15 -3.85 -13.22
C ILE A 18 15.13 -3.07 -14.11
N LEU A 19 16.21 -3.70 -14.57
CA LEU A 19 17.16 -3.04 -15.48
C LEU A 19 16.51 -2.66 -16.82
N ALA A 20 15.57 -3.46 -17.33
CA ALA A 20 14.82 -3.12 -18.54
C ALA A 20 13.91 -1.90 -18.33
N ILE A 21 13.28 -1.78 -17.15
CA ILE A 21 12.50 -0.59 -16.77
C ILE A 21 13.42 0.63 -16.73
N ALA A 22 14.50 0.57 -15.97
CA ALA A 22 15.47 1.65 -15.81
C ALA A 22 16.00 2.16 -17.17
N SER A 23 16.34 1.23 -18.07
CA SER A 23 16.80 1.55 -19.43
C SER A 23 15.71 2.22 -20.29
N THR A 24 14.44 1.89 -20.09
CA THR A 24 13.32 2.43 -20.88
C THR A 24 12.91 3.81 -20.37
N THR A 25 12.98 4.03 -19.06
CA THR A 25 12.62 5.30 -18.40
C THR A 25 13.79 6.27 -18.25
N ASN A 26 15.00 5.91 -18.73
CA ASN A 26 16.22 6.70 -18.64
C ASN A 26 16.56 7.14 -17.20
N THR A 27 16.46 6.19 -16.27
CA THR A 27 16.78 6.35 -14.85
C THR A 27 17.75 5.24 -14.42
N ASP A 28 18.31 5.35 -13.22
CA ASP A 28 19.23 4.34 -12.70
C ASP A 28 18.53 3.26 -11.87
N LEU A 29 19.28 2.20 -11.56
CA LEU A 29 18.75 1.08 -10.78
C LEU A 29 18.39 1.49 -9.35
N ASN A 30 19.15 2.40 -8.74
CA ASN A 30 18.91 2.82 -7.38
C ASN A 30 17.62 3.64 -7.29
N ASP A 31 17.34 4.50 -8.26
CA ASP A 31 16.12 5.29 -8.33
C ASP A 31 14.89 4.38 -8.39
N ILE A 32 14.87 3.38 -9.29
CA ILE A 32 13.75 2.42 -9.37
C ILE A 32 13.58 1.62 -8.08
N LEU A 33 14.69 1.21 -7.44
CA LEU A 33 14.63 0.47 -6.19
C LEU A 33 14.11 1.35 -5.04
N ASN A 34 14.52 2.60 -4.96
CA ASN A 34 14.00 3.54 -3.98
C ASN A 34 12.52 3.82 -4.22
N GLU A 35 12.10 4.06 -5.46
CA GLU A 35 10.69 4.25 -5.82
C GLU A 35 9.85 3.04 -5.41
N ALA A 36 10.30 1.83 -5.73
CA ALA A 36 9.62 0.59 -5.35
C ALA A 36 9.53 0.41 -3.83
N LEU A 37 10.58 0.76 -3.08
CA LEU A 37 10.58 0.71 -1.62
C LEU A 37 9.66 1.77 -1.01
N THR A 38 9.68 3.00 -1.52
CA THR A 38 8.77 4.07 -1.10
C THR A 38 7.32 3.64 -1.28
N ALA A 39 6.95 3.16 -2.46
CA ALA A 39 5.60 2.70 -2.74
C ALA A 39 5.19 1.53 -1.82
N TYR A 40 6.10 0.60 -1.54
CA TYR A 40 5.84 -0.50 -0.61
C TYR A 40 5.60 0.02 0.82
N LEU A 41 6.47 0.91 1.31
CA LEU A 41 6.36 1.45 2.66
C LEU A 41 5.09 2.27 2.83
N GLU A 42 4.75 3.16 1.89
CA GLU A 42 3.54 3.99 1.96
C GLU A 42 2.27 3.15 2.10
N VAL A 43 2.11 2.10 1.29
CA VAL A 43 0.94 1.21 1.35
C VAL A 43 0.88 0.47 2.68
N ASN A 44 2.01 -0.06 3.15
CA ASN A 44 2.03 -0.86 4.37
C ASN A 44 1.89 0.01 5.62
N ASP A 45 2.50 1.19 5.65
CA ASP A 45 2.41 2.12 6.78
C ASP A 45 0.97 2.60 6.96
N TRP A 46 0.32 3.04 5.87
CA TRP A 46 -1.10 3.41 5.90
C TRP A 46 -1.96 2.23 6.37
N GLN A 47 -1.79 1.04 5.80
CA GLN A 47 -2.59 -0.12 6.17
C GLN A 47 -2.41 -0.50 7.65
N VAL A 48 -1.19 -0.48 8.16
CA VAL A 48 -0.90 -0.78 9.56
C VAL A 48 -1.52 0.27 10.50
N GLU A 49 -1.47 1.54 10.12
CA GLU A 49 -2.10 2.62 10.87
C GLU A 49 -3.63 2.48 10.91
N GLU A 50 -4.27 2.27 9.76
CA GLU A 50 -5.72 2.06 9.67
C GLU A 50 -6.18 0.85 10.48
N ILE A 51 -5.46 -0.28 10.43
CA ILE A 51 -5.79 -1.46 11.23
C ILE A 51 -5.74 -1.11 12.73
N LYS A 52 -4.74 -0.35 13.17
CA LYS A 52 -4.63 0.05 14.58
C LYS A 52 -5.79 0.96 14.97
N GLN A 53 -6.18 1.91 14.12
CA GLN A 53 -7.30 2.81 14.39
C GLN A 53 -8.63 2.04 14.45
N ALA A 54 -8.89 1.19 13.45
CA ALA A 54 -10.10 0.35 13.41
C ALA A 54 -10.23 -0.59 14.61
N LEU A 55 -9.10 -1.09 15.17
CA LEU A 55 -9.13 -1.86 16.41
C LEU A 55 -9.57 -1.01 17.61
N VAL A 56 -9.13 0.25 17.70
CA VAL A 56 -9.56 1.17 18.78
C VAL A 56 -11.05 1.48 18.66
N GLU A 57 -11.54 1.75 17.45
CA GLU A 57 -12.96 1.99 17.17
C GLU A 57 -13.81 0.77 17.55
N ALA A 58 -13.37 -0.43 17.13
CA ALA A 58 -14.03 -1.68 17.46
C ALA A 58 -14.09 -1.94 18.98
N ASP A 59 -12.98 -1.72 19.69
CA ASP A 59 -12.91 -1.86 21.16
C ASP A 59 -13.81 -0.82 21.88
N ALA A 60 -14.01 0.35 21.26
CA ALA A 60 -14.94 1.37 21.74
C ALA A 60 -16.41 1.08 21.38
N GLY A 61 -16.66 0.04 20.57
CA GLY A 61 -17.99 -0.30 20.07
C GLY A 61 -18.51 0.66 19.00
N ASP A 62 -17.63 1.41 18.34
CA ASP A 62 -17.95 2.36 17.27
C ASP A 62 -18.22 1.62 15.95
N PHE A 63 -19.34 0.90 15.93
CA PHE A 63 -19.87 0.22 14.76
C PHE A 63 -21.12 0.95 14.27
N ALA A 64 -21.35 0.87 12.95
CA ALA A 64 -22.63 1.30 12.39
C ALA A 64 -23.79 0.51 13.01
N SER A 65 -24.87 1.21 13.30
CA SER A 65 -26.14 0.62 13.71
C SER A 65 -26.80 -0.19 12.59
N GLU A 66 -27.72 -1.07 12.94
CA GLU A 66 -28.49 -1.85 11.96
C GLU A 66 -29.24 -0.94 10.98
N GLU A 67 -29.80 0.17 11.48
CA GLU A 67 -30.53 1.14 10.66
C GLU A 67 -29.62 1.88 9.66
N GLU A 68 -28.40 2.23 10.05
CA GLU A 68 -27.41 2.86 9.16
C GLU A 68 -26.97 1.89 8.07
N VAL A 69 -26.76 0.62 8.43
CA VAL A 69 -26.40 -0.44 7.48
C VAL A 69 -27.53 -0.64 6.45
N GLU A 70 -28.79 -0.75 6.89
CA GLU A 70 -29.94 -0.91 6.01
C GLU A 70 -30.08 0.28 5.04
N ALA A 71 -29.94 1.52 5.53
CA ALA A 71 -30.01 2.71 4.69
C ALA A 71 -28.94 2.73 3.58
N VAL A 72 -27.73 2.22 3.86
CA VAL A 72 -26.67 2.08 2.84
C VAL A 72 -27.02 1.01 1.82
N PHE A 73 -27.52 -0.16 2.25
CA PHE A 73 -27.93 -1.23 1.34
C PHE A 73 -29.07 -0.80 0.42
N GLU A 74 -30.11 -0.16 0.95
CA GLU A 74 -31.20 0.36 0.13
C GLU A 74 -30.69 1.38 -0.90
N ARG A 75 -29.76 2.26 -0.54
CA ARG A 75 -29.16 3.23 -1.47
C ARG A 75 -28.40 2.54 -2.61
N LEU A 76 -27.61 1.51 -2.30
CA LEU A 76 -26.75 0.84 -3.28
C LEU A 76 -27.51 -0.15 -4.17
N THR A 77 -28.64 -0.69 -3.71
CA THR A 77 -29.44 -1.70 -4.42
C THR A 77 -30.64 -1.16 -5.18
N ARG A 78 -31.11 0.07 -4.88
CA ARG A 78 -32.21 0.74 -5.63
C ARG A 78 -31.93 1.03 -7.11
N GLY A 79 -30.75 0.69 -7.62
CA GLY A 79 -30.34 0.90 -9.02
C GLY A 79 -30.33 -0.33 -9.93
N ASN A 80 -30.80 -1.50 -9.45
CA ASN A 80 -30.95 -2.73 -10.25
C ASN A 80 -32.43 -3.08 -10.50
#